data_AF-A0A3C0IXE7-F1
#
_entry.id   AF-A0A3C0IXE7-F1
#
_cell.length_a   1.000
_cell.length_b   1.000
_cell.length_c   1.000
_cell.angle_alpha   90.00
_cell.angle_beta   90.00
_cell.angle_gamma   90.00
#
_symmetry.space_group_name_H-M   'P 1'
#
loop_
_entity.id
_entity.type
_entity.pdbx_description
1 polymer ?
#
loop_
_entity_poly.entity_id
_entity_poly.type
_entity_poly.pdbx_seq_one_letter_code
_entity_poly.pdbx_strand_id
1 'polypeptide(L)'
;MTARCGSEVWGHNASGQLGRDLDKYIFRPVRNCDIEGVHRVTGGISYSIALKEDGTVWTWGKDEKGQLGDKSFEGRAKPVKVTMK
;
A
#
# COMPACT_ATOMS: atom_id res chain seq x y z
N MET A 1 -19.18 13.33 -4.79
CA MET A 1 -18.99 12.19 -3.87
C MET A 1 -17.62 12.36 -3.24
N THR A 2 -17.55 12.63 -1.94
CA THR A 2 -16.27 12.78 -1.24
C THR A 2 -15.66 11.42 -0.98
N ALA A 3 -14.51 11.16 -1.60
CA ALA A 3 -13.53 10.13 -1.24
C ALA A 3 -13.45 10.01 0.30
N ARG A 4 -13.89 8.88 0.85
CA ARG A 4 -13.76 8.59 2.29
C ARG A 4 -12.47 7.80 2.46
N CYS A 5 -11.40 8.51 2.86
CA CYS A 5 -10.17 7.89 3.32
C CYS A 5 -10.51 6.98 4.52
N GLY A 6 -10.40 5.66 4.32
CA GLY A 6 -10.87 4.65 5.28
C GLY A 6 -9.74 3.94 6.03
N SER A 7 -8.48 4.20 5.69
CA SER A 7 -7.32 3.57 6.32
C SER A 7 -6.36 4.61 6.90
N GLU A 8 -5.69 4.27 7.99
CA GLU A 8 -4.66 5.09 8.62
C GLU A 8 -3.31 4.38 8.53
N VAL A 9 -2.25 5.15 8.30
CA VAL A 9 -0.88 4.66 8.13
C VAL A 9 0.08 5.46 8.99
N TRP A 10 1.06 4.78 9.57
CA TRP A 10 2.16 5.35 10.35
C TRP A 10 3.35 4.38 10.36
N GLY A 11 4.52 4.86 10.79
CA GLY A 11 5.74 4.08 10.91
C GLY A 11 6.81 4.44 9.88
N HIS A 12 7.66 3.47 9.57
CA HIS A 12 8.77 3.60 8.64
C HIS A 12 8.27 3.61 7.18
N ASN A 13 8.75 4.55 6.36
CA ASN A 13 8.36 4.74 4.96
C ASN A 13 9.54 4.74 3.98
N ALA A 14 10.74 4.27 4.34
CA ALA A 14 11.89 4.35 3.44
C ALA A 14 11.75 3.50 2.15
N SER A 15 10.77 2.61 2.09
CA SER A 15 10.42 1.84 0.89
C SER A 15 9.07 2.23 0.32
N GLY A 16 8.44 3.30 0.82
CA GLY A 16 7.08 3.68 0.43
C GLY A 16 5.99 2.73 0.95
N GLN A 17 6.29 1.89 1.96
CA GLN A 17 5.35 0.89 2.50
C GLN A 17 4.12 1.50 3.20
N LEU A 18 4.07 2.82 3.39
CA LEU A 18 2.85 3.49 3.84
C LEU A 18 1.88 3.77 2.67
N GLY A 19 2.34 3.60 1.42
CA GLY A 19 1.49 3.69 0.23
C GLY A 19 1.10 5.12 -0.12
N ARG A 20 1.96 6.09 0.21
CA ARG A 20 1.78 7.53 -0.02
C ARG A 20 3.13 8.23 -0.12
N ASP A 21 3.13 9.38 -0.79
CA ASP A 21 4.29 10.29 -0.85
C ASP A 21 4.42 11.06 0.49
N LEU A 22 5.00 10.41 1.49
CA LEU A 22 5.18 10.92 2.85
C LEU A 22 6.66 10.90 3.29
N ASP A 23 6.98 11.64 4.35
CA ASP A 23 8.28 11.62 5.01
C ASP A 23 8.74 10.20 5.34
N LYS A 24 10.07 10.02 5.42
CA LYS A 24 10.71 8.72 5.70
C LYS A 24 10.18 8.05 6.98
N TYR A 25 9.68 8.83 7.93
CA TYR A 25 9.05 8.34 9.14
C TYR A 25 7.83 9.17 9.49
N ILE A 26 6.74 8.47 9.85
CA ILE A 26 5.50 9.07 10.29
C ILE A 26 5.19 8.53 11.69
N PHE A 27 5.36 9.36 12.72
CA PHE A 27 5.22 8.92 14.12
C PHE A 27 3.80 9.09 14.69
N ARG A 28 2.84 9.47 13.84
CA ARG A 28 1.43 9.64 14.20
C ARG A 28 0.55 9.07 13.09
N PRO A 29 -0.65 8.55 13.38
CA PRO A 29 -1.57 8.10 12.34
C PRO A 29 -1.87 9.22 11.33
N VAL A 30 -1.79 8.88 10.04
CA VAL A 30 -2.18 9.74 8.92
C VAL A 30 -3.17 9.00 8.04
N ARG A 31 -4.25 9.66 7.63
CA ARG A 31 -5.21 9.06 6.71
C ARG A 31 -4.58 8.76 5.36
N ASN A 32 -4.81 7.55 4.86
CA ASN A 32 -4.51 7.17 3.50
C ASN A 32 -5.77 7.23 2.64
N CYS A 33 -5.71 8.14 1.66
CA CYS A 33 -6.72 8.42 0.66
C CYS A 33 -6.33 7.89 -0.73
N ASP A 34 -5.11 7.35 -0.90
CA ASP A 34 -4.61 6.84 -2.18
C ASP A 34 -5.13 5.41 -2.42
N ILE A 35 -5.69 4.78 -1.38
CA ILE A 35 -6.42 3.52 -1.45
C ILE A 35 -7.65 3.59 -0.53
N GLU A 36 -8.82 3.29 -1.10
CA GLU A 36 -10.12 3.34 -0.42
C GLU A 36 -10.79 1.98 -0.42
N GLY A 37 -11.86 1.83 0.38
CA GLY A 37 -12.64 0.58 0.44
C GLY A 37 -11.77 -0.61 0.82
N VAL A 38 -10.82 -0.42 1.75
CA VAL A 38 -9.91 -1.46 2.22
C VAL A 38 -10.66 -2.34 3.21
N HIS A 39 -10.81 -3.62 2.87
CA HIS A 39 -11.45 -4.62 3.72
C HIS A 39 -10.45 -5.26 4.69
N ARG A 40 -9.25 -5.62 4.19
CA ARG A 40 -8.18 -6.26 4.98
C ARG A 40 -6.82 -5.71 4.55
N VAL A 41 -5.88 -5.63 5.49
CA VAL A 41 -4.49 -5.28 5.24
C VAL A 41 -3.55 -6.32 5.84
N THR A 42 -2.40 -6.52 5.22
CA THR A 42 -1.27 -7.25 5.79
C THR A 42 0.04 -6.54 5.45
N GLY A 43 0.96 -6.53 6.41
CA GLY A 43 2.28 -5.91 6.28
C GLY A 43 3.37 -6.97 6.23
N GLY A 44 4.31 -6.81 5.30
CA GLY A 44 5.61 -7.46 5.33
C GLY A 44 6.67 -6.56 5.98
N ILE A 45 7.95 -6.94 5.85
CA ILE A 45 9.07 -6.15 6.42
C ILE A 45 9.08 -4.71 5.85
N SER A 46 8.97 -4.60 4.53
CA SER A 46 9.01 -3.31 3.81
C SER A 46 7.99 -3.21 2.68
N TYR A 47 6.92 -4.00 2.74
CA TYR A 47 5.84 -3.97 1.76
C TYR A 47 4.49 -4.15 2.45
N SER A 48 3.41 -3.85 1.75
CA SER A 48 2.04 -3.96 2.24
C SER A 48 1.12 -4.50 1.15
N ILE A 49 0.09 -5.19 1.59
CA ILE A 49 -0.95 -5.77 0.74
C ILE A 49 -2.30 -5.38 1.32
N ALA A 50 -3.21 -4.90 0.48
CA ALA A 50 -4.60 -4.65 0.82
C ALA A 50 -5.55 -5.46 -0.06
N LEU A 51 -6.55 -6.06 0.58
CA LEU A 51 -7.75 -6.57 -0.09
C LEU A 51 -8.82 -5.50 0.02
N LYS A 52 -9.33 -5.05 -1.12
CA LYS A 52 -10.46 -4.11 -1.18
C LYS A 52 -11.80 -4.84 -1.11
N GLU A 53 -12.85 -4.10 -0.75
CA GLU A 53 -14.25 -4.56 -0.71
C GLU A 53 -14.74 -5.05 -2.08
N ASP A 54 -14.21 -4.49 -3.17
CA ASP A 54 -14.50 -4.90 -4.55
C ASP A 54 -13.80 -6.21 -4.96
N GLY A 55 -13.11 -6.88 -4.03
CA GLY A 55 -12.39 -8.13 -4.24
C GLY A 55 -11.02 -7.95 -4.91
N THR A 56 -10.60 -6.73 -5.22
CA THR A 56 -9.28 -6.48 -5.83
C THR A 56 -8.17 -6.45 -4.78
N VAL A 57 -6.99 -6.95 -5.17
CA VAL A 57 -5.78 -6.93 -4.33
C VAL A 57 -4.85 -5.83 -4.82
N TRP A 58 -4.32 -5.07 -3.87
CA TRP A 58 -3.38 -3.98 -4.12
C TRP A 58 -2.13 -4.16 -3.28
N THR A 59 -0.97 -3.87 -3.85
CA THR A 59 0.34 -4.05 -3.22
C THR A 59 1.19 -2.79 -3.38
N TRP A 60 2.06 -2.52 -2.40
CA TRP A 60 3.04 -1.44 -2.46
C TRP A 60 4.21 -1.68 -1.51
N GLY A 61 5.28 -0.93 -1.68
CA GLY A 61 6.52 -1.01 -0.93
C GLY A 61 7.65 -1.65 -1.73
N LYS A 62 8.56 -2.32 -1.02
CA LYS A 62 9.74 -3.01 -1.55
C LYS A 62 9.35 -4.23 -2.40
N ASP A 63 9.99 -4.38 -3.56
CA ASP A 63 9.70 -5.46 -4.52
C ASP A 63 10.92 -6.27 -5.02
N GLU A 64 12.09 -6.15 -4.39
CA GLU A 64 13.33 -6.80 -4.87
C GLU A 64 13.26 -8.34 -4.98
N LYS A 65 12.21 -8.99 -4.45
CA LYS A 65 11.96 -10.44 -4.60
C LYS A 65 10.59 -10.76 -5.21
N GLY A 66 9.93 -9.80 -5.84
CA GLY A 66 8.62 -9.99 -6.45
C GLY A 66 7.48 -10.06 -5.42
N GLN A 67 7.63 -9.39 -4.28
CA GLN A 67 6.63 -9.38 -3.21
C GLN A 67 5.31 -8.75 -3.66
N LEU A 68 5.34 -7.84 -4.64
CA LEU A 68 4.17 -7.11 -5.11
C LEU A 68 3.32 -7.91 -6.09
N GLY A 69 3.88 -8.97 -6.70
CA GLY A 69 3.16 -9.81 -7.65
C GLY A 69 2.72 -9.09 -8.93
N ASP A 70 3.31 -7.94 -9.25
CA ASP A 70 2.97 -7.12 -10.42
C ASP A 70 3.82 -7.47 -11.67
N LYS A 71 4.55 -8.58 -11.63
CA LYS A 71 5.51 -9.04 -12.65
C LYS A 71 6.71 -8.10 -12.85
N SER A 72 6.96 -7.22 -11.88
CA SER A 72 8.21 -6.48 -11.78
C SER A 72 9.02 -6.95 -10.56
N PHE A 73 10.20 -6.36 -10.40
CA PHE A 73 10.99 -6.42 -9.17
C PHE A 73 11.26 -5.00 -8.64
N GLU A 74 10.43 -4.04 -9.07
CA GLU A 74 10.61 -2.61 -8.86
C GLU A 74 9.66 -2.14 -7.76
N GLY A 75 10.23 -1.50 -6.73
CA GLY A 75 9.44 -1.01 -5.60
C GLY A 75 8.39 0.01 -6.03
N ARG A 76 7.22 -0.03 -5.37
CA ARG A 76 6.11 0.88 -5.63
C ARG A 76 5.82 1.71 -4.40
N ALA A 77 6.07 3.02 -4.44
CA ALA A 77 5.72 3.89 -3.31
C ALA A 77 4.21 4.10 -3.16
N LYS A 78 3.43 3.78 -4.20
CA LYS A 78 1.97 3.90 -4.24
C LYS A 78 1.33 2.54 -4.47
N PRO A 79 0.12 2.31 -3.93
CA PRO A 79 -0.67 1.11 -4.20
C PRO A 79 -0.80 0.86 -5.70
N VAL A 80 -0.46 -0.35 -6.13
CA VAL A 80 -0.73 -0.85 -7.49
C VAL A 80 -1.65 -2.06 -7.42
N LYS A 81 -2.59 -2.16 -8.37
CA LYS A 81 -3.51 -3.29 -8.45
C LYS A 81 -2.79 -4.51 -9.00
N VAL A 82 -2.87 -5.63 -8.29
CA VAL A 82 -2.40 -6.93 -8.80
C VAL A 82 -3.39 -7.44 -9.84
N THR A 83 -2.89 -7.79 -11.02
CA THR A 83 -3.72 -8.33 -12.11
C THR A 83 -3.25 -9.72 -12.49
N MET A 84 -4.15 -10.70 -12.35
CA MET A 84 -3.97 -11.99 -12.99
C MET A 84 -4.42 -11.84 -14.45
N LYS A 85 -3.62 -12.37 -15.38
CA LYS A 85 -4.08 -12.61 -16.75
C LYS A 85 -4.54 -14.05 -16.83
#